data_AF-A0A8H4V0X5-F1
#
_entry.id   AF-A0A8H4V0X5-F1
#
_cell.length_a   1.000
_cell.length_b   1.000
_cell.length_c   1.000
_cell.angle_alpha   90.00
_cell.angle_beta   90.00
_cell.angle_gamma   90.00
#
_symmetry.space_group_name_H-M   'P 1'
#
loop_
_entity.id
_entity.type
_entity.pdbx_description
1 polymer ?
#
loop_
_entity_poly.entity_id
_entity_poly.type
_entity_poly.pdbx_seq_one_letter_code
_entity_poly.pdbx_strand_id
1 'polypeptide(L)'
;MYNEDEFLFARTLIGVFKNIEYMCSRTNSKTWGKDAWKKIVVCVISDGRAKINPRTRAVLAALGVYQDGIAKQQVNGKDVTAHIYEYTTQLALGLKGTQVSIKGRSATPVQMIFCLKEKNQKKINSHRWFFQAFGSVLDPNICVLLDAGTKPGKDSIYHLWRAFDLEPMCGGACGEIKVMLDKGKNLINPLVAAQNFEYKMSNILDKPLESAFGFISVLPGAFSAYRYVALQNDKTGQGPLEKYFAGEKMHGANAGIFTANMY
;
A
#
# COMPACT_ATOMS: atom_id res chain seq x y z
N MET A 1 1.46 -6.75 3.58
CA MET A 1 0.51 -7.77 4.07
C MET A 1 1.29 -8.80 4.85
N TYR A 2 0.77 -9.23 5.99
CA TYR A 2 1.35 -10.26 6.86
C TYR A 2 0.46 -11.52 6.87
N ASN A 3 -0.67 -11.46 7.60
CA ASN A 3 -1.59 -12.58 7.79
C ASN A 3 -3.06 -12.17 7.63
N GLU A 4 -3.33 -11.01 7.03
CA GLU A 4 -4.68 -10.49 6.79
C GLU A 4 -5.51 -11.52 6.01
N ASP A 5 -6.76 -11.69 6.43
CA ASP A 5 -7.70 -12.60 5.80
C ASP A 5 -8.11 -12.13 4.39
N GLU A 6 -8.79 -13.02 3.67
CA GLU A 6 -9.22 -12.79 2.30
C GLU A 6 -10.17 -11.60 2.19
N PHE A 7 -10.95 -11.33 3.24
CA PHE A 7 -11.97 -10.29 3.23
C PHE A 7 -11.33 -8.91 3.34
N LEU A 8 -10.39 -8.73 4.27
CA LEU A 8 -9.58 -7.52 4.41
C LEU A 8 -8.77 -7.26 3.15
N PHE A 9 -8.10 -8.29 2.63
CA PHE A 9 -7.31 -8.19 1.41
C PHE A 9 -8.15 -7.82 0.18
N ALA A 10 -9.24 -8.56 -0.06
CA ALA A 10 -10.13 -8.30 -1.19
C ALA A 10 -10.80 -6.94 -1.09
N ARG A 11 -11.17 -6.48 0.12
CA ARG A 11 -11.71 -5.13 0.33
C ARG A 11 -10.74 -4.05 -0.14
N THR A 12 -9.47 -4.16 0.22
CA THR A 12 -8.42 -3.24 -0.23
C THR A 12 -8.26 -3.28 -1.73
N LEU A 13 -8.08 -4.48 -2.32
CA LEU A 13 -7.90 -4.62 -3.77
C LEU A 13 -9.09 -4.13 -4.59
N ILE A 14 -10.33 -4.37 -4.14
CA ILE A 14 -11.53 -3.84 -4.81
C ILE A 14 -11.48 -2.31 -4.88
N GLY A 15 -11.05 -1.66 -3.80
CA GLY A 15 -10.89 -0.21 -3.79
C GLY A 15 -9.79 0.25 -4.75
N VAL A 16 -8.65 -0.45 -4.79
CA VAL A 16 -7.57 -0.17 -5.74
C VAL A 16 -8.05 -0.32 -7.18
N PHE A 17 -8.72 -1.42 -7.52
CA PHE A 17 -9.21 -1.68 -8.88
C PHE A 17 -10.21 -0.62 -9.33
N LYS A 18 -11.10 -0.17 -8.43
CA LYS A 18 -12.04 0.93 -8.70
C LYS A 18 -11.33 2.26 -8.96
N ASN A 19 -10.23 2.54 -8.30
CA ASN A 19 -9.44 3.75 -8.58
C ASN A 19 -8.77 3.68 -9.95
N ILE A 20 -8.24 2.51 -10.33
CA ILE A 20 -7.65 2.31 -11.65
C ILE A 20 -8.72 2.43 -12.74
N GLU A 21 -9.89 1.84 -12.53
CA GLU A 21 -11.06 2.00 -13.42
C GLU A 21 -11.48 3.47 -13.51
N TYR A 22 -11.53 4.19 -12.38
CA TYR A 22 -11.84 5.62 -12.36
C TYR A 22 -10.83 6.42 -13.18
N MET A 23 -9.53 6.19 -13.01
CA MET A 23 -8.49 6.83 -13.83
C MET A 23 -8.61 6.45 -15.31
N CYS A 24 -8.96 5.20 -15.63
CA CYS A 24 -9.19 4.76 -17.01
C CYS A 24 -10.41 5.43 -17.66
N SER A 25 -11.42 5.78 -16.86
CA SER A 25 -12.65 6.44 -17.30
C SER A 25 -12.48 7.94 -17.59
N ARG A 26 -11.35 8.56 -17.21
CA ARG A 26 -11.10 10.00 -17.40
C ARG A 26 -10.94 10.31 -18.88
N THR A 27 -11.92 11.00 -19.46
CA THR A 27 -11.88 11.45 -20.87
C THR A 27 -11.20 12.81 -21.04
N ASN A 28 -11.28 13.68 -20.03
CA ASN A 28 -10.69 15.01 -20.02
C ASN A 28 -9.47 15.07 -19.08
N SER A 29 -8.39 14.37 -19.45
CA SER A 29 -7.11 14.41 -18.73
C SER A 29 -5.96 14.25 -19.72
N LYS A 30 -4.86 14.98 -19.50
CA LYS A 30 -3.62 14.80 -20.27
C LYS A 30 -2.88 13.52 -19.86
N THR A 31 -3.05 13.11 -18.60
CA THR A 31 -2.31 11.99 -17.99
C THR A 31 -3.13 10.70 -18.01
N TRP A 32 -4.44 10.79 -17.76
CA TRP A 32 -5.32 9.64 -17.57
C TRP A 32 -6.27 9.43 -18.75
N GLY A 33 -6.71 8.19 -18.94
CA GLY A 33 -7.52 7.77 -20.08
C GLY A 33 -7.55 6.24 -20.18
N LYS A 34 -8.09 5.67 -21.26
CA LYS A 34 -8.33 4.22 -21.40
C LYS A 34 -7.11 3.33 -21.10
N ASP A 35 -5.90 3.83 -21.34
CA ASP A 35 -4.62 3.16 -21.10
C ASP A 35 -3.96 3.51 -19.75
N ALA A 36 -4.66 4.19 -18.83
CA ALA A 36 -4.12 4.60 -17.54
C ALA A 36 -3.60 3.41 -16.71
N TRP A 37 -4.22 2.23 -16.85
CA TRP A 37 -3.77 1.01 -16.19
C TRP A 37 -2.33 0.60 -16.56
N LYS A 38 -1.83 0.97 -17.75
CA LYS A 38 -0.44 0.71 -18.16
C LYS A 38 0.58 1.54 -17.38
N LYS A 39 0.13 2.63 -16.75
CA LYS A 39 0.95 3.56 -15.96
C LYS A 39 0.94 3.21 -14.46
N ILE A 40 0.19 2.18 -14.05
CA ILE A 40 -0.07 1.85 -12.65
C ILE A 40 0.30 0.39 -12.41
N VAL A 41 1.23 0.14 -11.49
CA VAL A 41 1.59 -1.20 -11.03
C VAL A 41 1.14 -1.38 -9.59
N VAL A 42 0.35 -2.42 -9.33
CA VAL A 42 -0.08 -2.80 -7.98
C VAL A 42 0.90 -3.82 -7.41
N CYS A 43 1.73 -3.41 -6.46
CA CYS A 43 2.67 -4.30 -5.79
C CYS A 43 2.08 -4.80 -4.45
N VAL A 44 1.92 -6.12 -4.32
CA VAL A 44 1.51 -6.78 -3.07
C VAL A 44 2.71 -7.50 -2.49
N ILE A 45 3.19 -7.04 -1.33
CA ILE A 45 4.31 -7.65 -0.61
C ILE A 45 3.76 -8.41 0.60
N SER A 46 3.99 -9.73 0.61
CA SER A 46 3.62 -10.65 1.69
C SER A 46 4.84 -10.99 2.54
N ASP A 47 4.75 -10.72 3.84
CA ASP A 47 5.86 -10.80 4.78
C ASP A 47 5.98 -12.16 5.46
N GLY A 48 6.61 -13.09 4.76
CA GLY A 48 6.88 -14.44 5.26
C GLY A 48 5.92 -15.48 4.69
N ARG A 49 6.48 -16.47 3.99
CA ARG A 49 5.74 -17.52 3.29
C ARG A 49 4.90 -18.38 4.23
N ALA A 50 5.42 -18.67 5.42
CA ALA A 50 4.69 -19.46 6.43
C ALA A 50 3.55 -18.67 7.12
N LYS A 51 3.44 -17.36 6.87
CA LYS A 51 2.54 -16.47 7.61
C LYS A 51 1.34 -15.98 6.79
N ILE A 52 1.43 -16.07 5.46
CA ILE A 52 0.33 -15.71 4.58
C ILE A 52 -0.92 -16.55 4.85
N ASN A 53 -2.08 -15.90 4.90
CA ASN A 53 -3.35 -16.58 5.10
C ASN A 53 -3.68 -17.49 3.89
N PRO A 54 -4.04 -18.78 4.08
CA PRO A 54 -4.34 -19.69 2.98
C PRO A 54 -5.48 -19.24 2.06
N ARG A 55 -6.49 -18.53 2.58
CA ARG A 55 -7.60 -18.01 1.77
C ARG A 55 -7.19 -16.78 0.97
N THR A 56 -6.38 -15.90 1.55
CA THR A 56 -5.78 -14.78 0.81
C THR A 56 -4.90 -15.28 -0.33
N ARG A 57 -4.14 -16.34 -0.08
CA ARG A 57 -3.35 -17.05 -1.10
C ARG A 57 -4.23 -17.63 -2.22
N ALA A 58 -5.41 -18.16 -1.90
CA ALA A 58 -6.37 -18.62 -2.90
C ALA A 58 -6.93 -17.45 -3.75
N VAL A 59 -7.16 -16.28 -3.16
CA VAL A 59 -7.55 -15.07 -3.92
C VAL A 59 -6.43 -14.64 -4.87
N LEU A 60 -5.17 -14.63 -4.42
CA LEU A 60 -4.01 -14.31 -5.27
C LEU A 60 -3.86 -15.31 -6.43
N ALA A 61 -4.07 -16.62 -6.17
CA ALA A 61 -4.06 -17.64 -7.21
C ALA A 61 -5.16 -17.40 -8.24
N ALA A 62 -6.38 -17.10 -7.77
CA ALA A 62 -7.50 -16.80 -8.64
C ALA A 62 -7.26 -15.55 -9.50
N LEU A 63 -6.56 -14.54 -8.97
CA LEU A 63 -6.16 -13.35 -9.73
C LEU A 63 -5.05 -13.62 -10.76
N GLY A 64 -4.41 -14.79 -10.73
CA GLY A 64 -3.30 -15.18 -11.61
C GLY A 64 -1.92 -14.77 -11.11
N VAL A 65 -1.81 -14.15 -9.94
CA VAL A 65 -0.54 -13.63 -9.38
C VAL A 65 0.07 -14.57 -8.34
N TYR A 66 -0.35 -15.82 -8.29
CA TYR A 66 0.25 -16.84 -7.43
C TYR A 66 -0.04 -18.24 -7.97
N GLN A 67 0.92 -19.15 -7.82
CA GLN A 67 0.73 -20.56 -8.16
C GLN A 67 1.29 -21.45 -7.06
N ASP A 68 0.45 -22.37 -6.58
CA ASP A 68 0.83 -23.31 -5.53
C ASP A 68 1.84 -24.35 -6.05
N GLY A 69 2.75 -24.80 -5.18
CA GLY A 69 3.75 -25.81 -5.51
C GLY A 69 4.99 -25.34 -6.28
N ILE A 70 5.03 -24.11 -6.80
CA ILE A 70 6.22 -23.59 -7.53
C ILE A 70 7.31 -23.10 -6.57
N ALA A 71 6.92 -22.50 -5.46
CA ALA A 71 7.83 -21.85 -4.53
C ALA A 71 8.79 -22.85 -3.85
N LYS A 72 10.11 -22.67 -4.00
CA LYS A 72 11.17 -23.50 -3.42
C LYS A 72 11.96 -22.76 -2.34
N GLN A 73 12.40 -23.46 -1.30
CA GLN A 73 13.22 -22.86 -0.23
C GLN A 73 14.66 -22.57 -0.69
N GLN A 74 15.21 -23.40 -1.57
CA GLN A 74 16.56 -23.26 -2.11
C GLN A 74 16.60 -23.46 -3.63
N VAL A 75 17.51 -22.75 -4.28
CA VAL A 75 17.86 -22.92 -5.70
C VAL A 75 19.37 -22.91 -5.82
N ASN A 76 19.95 -23.95 -6.42
CA ASN A 76 21.41 -24.11 -6.57
C ASN A 76 22.17 -23.96 -5.24
N GLY A 77 21.64 -24.54 -4.15
CA GLY A 77 22.25 -24.48 -2.81
C GLY A 77 22.19 -23.11 -2.14
N LYS A 78 21.50 -22.11 -2.73
CA LYS A 78 21.28 -20.80 -2.13
C LYS A 78 19.85 -20.68 -1.62
N ASP A 79 19.70 -20.12 -0.42
CA ASP A 79 18.40 -19.80 0.16
C ASP A 79 17.66 -18.77 -0.71
N VAL A 80 16.39 -19.06 -0.99
CA VAL A 80 15.50 -18.09 -1.65
C VAL A 80 15.13 -17.00 -0.65
N THR A 81 15.17 -15.75 -1.10
CA THR A 81 14.80 -14.59 -0.29
C THR A 81 13.33 -14.22 -0.46
N ALA A 82 12.83 -14.32 -1.69
CA ALA A 82 11.44 -14.08 -2.05
C ALA A 82 11.07 -14.78 -3.36
N HIS A 83 9.76 -14.99 -3.56
CA HIS A 83 9.15 -15.43 -4.80
C HIS A 83 8.35 -14.29 -5.42
N ILE A 84 8.65 -13.96 -6.67
CA ILE A 84 7.99 -12.86 -7.39
C ILE A 84 7.14 -13.45 -8.50
N TYR A 85 5.89 -13.00 -8.57
CA TYR A 85 4.91 -13.35 -9.59
C TYR A 85 4.40 -12.06 -10.21
N GLU A 86 4.27 -12.03 -11.52
CA GLU A 86 3.78 -10.87 -12.26
C GLU A 86 2.69 -11.32 -13.22
N TYR A 87 1.57 -10.60 -13.23
CA TYR A 87 0.47 -10.89 -14.13
C TYR A 87 -0.44 -9.66 -14.32
N THR A 88 -0.94 -9.46 -15.54
CA THR A 88 -1.99 -8.47 -15.81
C THR A 88 -3.36 -9.11 -15.60
N THR A 89 -3.94 -8.94 -14.43
CA THR A 89 -5.25 -9.51 -14.14
C THR A 89 -6.36 -8.75 -14.85
N GLN A 90 -7.32 -9.48 -15.39
CA GLN A 90 -8.58 -8.93 -15.93
C GLN A 90 -9.78 -9.43 -15.12
N LEU A 91 -9.56 -9.96 -13.92
CA LEU A 91 -10.61 -10.44 -13.05
C LEU A 91 -10.98 -9.35 -12.04
N ALA A 92 -12.27 -9.23 -11.77
CA ALA A 92 -12.75 -8.36 -10.70
C ALA A 92 -13.01 -9.18 -9.43
N LEU A 93 -12.91 -8.52 -8.27
CA LEU A 93 -13.28 -9.11 -6.99
C LEU A 93 -14.64 -8.59 -6.52
N GLY A 94 -15.39 -9.43 -5.81
CA GLY A 94 -16.67 -9.11 -5.20
C GLY A 94 -16.70 -9.53 -3.74
N LEU A 95 -17.36 -8.73 -2.90
CA LEU A 95 -17.70 -9.11 -1.54
C LEU A 95 -19.21 -9.32 -1.45
N LYS A 96 -19.64 -10.48 -0.95
CA LYS A 96 -21.03 -10.79 -0.65
C LYS A 96 -21.11 -11.34 0.77
N GLY A 97 -21.66 -10.54 1.70
CA GLY A 97 -21.57 -10.84 3.12
C GLY A 97 -20.10 -10.91 3.56
N THR A 98 -19.70 -12.05 4.12
CA THR A 98 -18.31 -12.36 4.54
C THR A 98 -17.52 -13.14 3.47
N GLN A 99 -18.11 -13.41 2.31
CA GLN A 99 -17.47 -14.20 1.26
C GLN A 99 -16.83 -13.32 0.19
N VAL A 100 -15.64 -13.73 -0.24
CA VAL A 100 -14.96 -13.19 -1.41
C VAL A 100 -15.35 -14.03 -2.62
N SER A 101 -15.70 -13.35 -3.71
CA SER A 101 -16.06 -13.97 -4.99
C SER A 101 -15.21 -13.37 -6.09
N ILE A 102 -14.84 -14.20 -7.06
CA ILE A 102 -14.27 -13.73 -8.33
C ILE A 102 -15.43 -13.37 -9.24
N LYS A 103 -15.46 -12.13 -9.69
CA LYS A 103 -16.38 -11.68 -10.73
C LYS A 103 -15.78 -11.96 -12.09
N GLY A 104 -16.63 -11.96 -13.12
CA GLY A 104 -16.19 -12.10 -14.51
C GLY A 104 -15.22 -11.00 -14.94
N ARG A 105 -14.90 -11.01 -16.24
CA ARG A 105 -13.90 -10.11 -16.83
C ARG A 105 -14.19 -8.63 -16.49
N SER A 106 -13.26 -7.99 -15.79
CA SER A 106 -13.20 -6.55 -15.59
C SER A 106 -12.96 -5.85 -16.92
N ALA A 107 -13.61 -4.71 -17.14
CA ALA A 107 -13.34 -3.86 -18.29
C ALA A 107 -11.94 -3.24 -18.25
N THR A 108 -11.37 -3.09 -17.06
CA THR A 108 -10.06 -2.46 -16.82
C THR A 108 -9.05 -3.51 -16.35
N PRO A 109 -7.98 -3.79 -17.12
CA PRO A 109 -6.87 -4.62 -16.67
C PRO A 109 -6.12 -3.97 -15.51
N VAL A 110 -5.44 -4.78 -14.69
CA VAL A 110 -4.58 -4.29 -13.61
C VAL A 110 -3.25 -5.01 -13.65
N GLN A 111 -2.16 -4.26 -13.82
CA GLN A 111 -0.80 -4.81 -13.71
C GLN A 111 -0.48 -5.07 -12.25
N MET A 112 -0.20 -6.33 -11.91
CA MET A 112 0.08 -6.74 -10.54
C MET A 112 1.44 -7.43 -10.42
N ILE A 113 2.16 -7.10 -9.35
CA ILE A 113 3.33 -7.82 -8.88
C ILE A 113 3.01 -8.35 -7.49
N PHE A 114 3.16 -9.66 -7.28
CA PHE A 114 3.08 -10.29 -5.98
C PHE A 114 4.47 -10.77 -5.55
N CYS A 115 4.94 -10.27 -4.41
CA CYS A 115 6.20 -10.66 -3.79
C CYS A 115 5.93 -11.41 -2.49
N LEU A 116 6.24 -12.69 -2.45
CA LEU A 116 6.15 -13.54 -1.28
C LEU A 116 7.54 -13.72 -0.67
N LYS A 117 7.83 -12.99 0.40
CA LYS A 117 9.09 -13.12 1.14
C LYS A 117 9.15 -14.46 1.85
N GLU A 118 10.31 -15.11 1.87
CA GLU A 118 10.46 -16.38 2.60
C GLU A 118 10.40 -16.16 4.11
N LYS A 119 11.09 -15.13 4.61
CA LYS A 119 11.17 -14.79 6.03
C LYS A 119 10.29 -13.59 6.38
N ASN A 120 9.66 -13.64 7.55
CA ASN A 120 8.99 -12.48 8.15
C ASN A 120 10.05 -11.52 8.70
N GLN A 121 10.08 -10.28 8.19
CA GLN A 121 11.03 -9.23 8.57
C GLN A 121 10.34 -7.91 8.94
N LYS A 122 9.05 -7.97 9.26
CA LYS A 122 8.18 -6.83 9.65
C LYS A 122 7.93 -5.83 8.51
N LYS A 123 7.05 -4.86 8.82
CA LYS A 123 6.52 -3.83 7.90
C LYS A 123 7.61 -2.98 7.24
N ILE A 124 8.57 -2.47 8.00
CA ILE A 124 9.65 -1.59 7.49
C ILE A 124 10.47 -2.30 6.41
N ASN A 125 10.83 -3.57 6.62
CA ASN A 125 11.53 -4.35 5.60
C ASN A 125 10.68 -4.57 4.35
N SER A 126 9.37 -4.78 4.50
CA SER A 126 8.47 -4.89 3.35
C SER A 126 8.39 -3.57 2.56
N HIS A 127 8.48 -2.41 3.23
CA HIS A 127 8.63 -1.13 2.55
C HIS A 127 10.01 -0.99 1.86
N ARG A 128 11.07 -1.61 2.40
CA ARG A 128 12.38 -1.67 1.73
C ARG A 128 12.29 -2.39 0.39
N TRP A 129 11.63 -3.54 0.34
CA TRP A 129 11.33 -4.24 -0.91
C TRP A 129 10.57 -3.33 -1.89
N PHE A 130 9.56 -2.60 -1.40
CA PHE A 130 8.79 -1.69 -2.23
C PHE A 130 9.63 -0.54 -2.81
N PHE A 131 10.35 0.22 -1.98
CA PHE A 131 11.07 1.42 -2.41
C PHE A 131 12.43 1.13 -3.07
N GLN A 132 13.22 0.22 -2.50
CA GLN A 132 14.62 0.01 -2.90
C GLN A 132 14.81 -1.19 -3.84
N ALA A 133 13.86 -2.13 -3.90
CA ALA A 133 13.93 -3.26 -4.84
C ALA A 133 13.00 -3.06 -6.04
N PHE A 134 11.69 -2.94 -5.83
CA PHE A 134 10.75 -2.74 -6.95
C PHE A 134 10.78 -1.32 -7.49
N GLY A 135 10.81 -0.32 -6.61
CA GLY A 135 10.87 1.09 -7.00
C GLY A 135 12.10 1.42 -7.84
N SER A 136 13.26 0.82 -7.54
CA SER A 136 14.50 1.07 -8.29
C SER A 136 14.49 0.49 -9.70
N VAL A 137 13.67 -0.55 -9.94
CA VAL A 137 13.50 -1.16 -11.26
C VAL A 137 12.37 -0.48 -12.05
N LEU A 138 11.26 -0.16 -11.37
CA LEU A 138 10.07 0.44 -12.00
C LEU A 138 10.20 1.94 -12.24
N ASP A 139 11.08 2.62 -11.51
CA ASP A 139 11.28 4.08 -11.51
C ASP A 139 9.96 4.88 -11.49
N PRO A 140 9.09 4.69 -10.47
CA PRO A 140 7.78 5.31 -10.44
C PRO A 140 7.90 6.80 -10.16
N ASN A 141 7.02 7.62 -10.76
CA ASN A 141 6.93 9.04 -10.36
C ASN A 141 6.38 9.19 -8.92
N ILE A 142 5.32 8.44 -8.61
CA ILE A 142 4.57 8.50 -7.35
C ILE A 142 4.45 7.08 -6.78
N CYS A 143 4.79 6.94 -5.50
CA CYS A 143 4.64 5.73 -4.73
C CYS A 143 3.45 5.87 -3.78
N VAL A 144 2.53 4.91 -3.77
CA VAL A 144 1.39 4.88 -2.84
C VAL A 144 1.52 3.68 -1.90
N LEU A 145 1.51 3.94 -0.60
CA LEU A 145 1.45 2.92 0.44
C LEU A 145 0.00 2.75 0.91
N LEU A 146 -0.43 1.50 1.00
CA LEU A 146 -1.78 1.14 1.42
C LEU A 146 -1.74 -0.13 2.26
N ASP A 147 -2.21 -0.06 3.51
CA ASP A 147 -2.30 -1.22 4.38
C ASP A 147 -3.43 -2.16 3.93
N ALA A 148 -3.16 -3.48 3.99
CA ALA A 148 -4.18 -4.48 3.74
C ALA A 148 -5.26 -4.40 4.84
N GLY A 149 -6.53 -4.35 4.44
CA GLY A 149 -7.67 -4.06 5.31
C GLY A 149 -8.20 -2.64 5.19
N THR A 150 -7.41 -1.68 4.70
CA THR A 150 -7.84 -0.32 4.39
C THR A 150 -8.60 -0.29 3.07
N LYS A 151 -9.79 0.32 3.06
CA LYS A 151 -10.61 0.47 1.85
C LYS A 151 -10.43 1.87 1.27
N PRO A 152 -9.68 2.06 0.16
CA PRO A 152 -9.63 3.36 -0.48
C PRO A 152 -11.02 3.73 -1.04
N GLY A 153 -11.34 5.02 -1.01
CA GLY A 153 -12.52 5.58 -1.67
C GLY A 153 -12.44 5.37 -3.18
N LYS A 154 -13.56 5.54 -3.91
CA LYS A 154 -13.63 5.22 -5.35
C LYS A 154 -12.60 5.95 -6.22
N ASP A 155 -12.23 7.17 -5.82
CA ASP A 155 -11.36 8.10 -6.52
C ASP A 155 -10.26 8.67 -5.60
N SER A 156 -10.08 8.10 -4.41
CA SER A 156 -9.17 8.66 -3.41
C SER A 156 -7.69 8.56 -3.80
N ILE A 157 -7.28 7.50 -4.51
CA ILE A 157 -5.90 7.37 -5.02
C ILE A 157 -5.67 8.39 -6.14
N TYR A 158 -6.68 8.66 -6.96
CA TYR A 158 -6.59 9.71 -7.97
C TYR A 158 -6.41 11.09 -7.33
N HIS A 159 -7.16 11.43 -6.28
CA HIS A 159 -7.00 12.71 -5.59
C HIS A 159 -5.65 12.84 -4.88
N LEU A 160 -5.13 11.74 -4.32
CA LEU A 160 -3.75 11.70 -3.81
C LEU A 160 -2.74 12.02 -4.92
N TRP A 161 -2.83 11.32 -6.06
CA TRP A 161 -1.96 11.61 -7.20
C TRP A 161 -2.10 13.06 -7.69
N ARG A 162 -3.33 13.57 -7.74
CA ARG A 162 -3.63 14.93 -8.21
C ARG A 162 -2.95 16.00 -7.35
N ALA A 163 -2.74 15.76 -6.06
CA ALA A 163 -1.98 16.68 -5.21
C ALA A 163 -0.55 16.91 -5.74
N PHE A 164 0.11 15.85 -6.23
CA PHE A 164 1.45 15.94 -6.83
C PHE A 164 1.47 16.55 -8.24
N ASP A 165 0.35 16.44 -8.97
CA ASP A 165 0.18 17.06 -10.29
C ASP A 165 -0.07 18.57 -10.17
N LEU A 166 -0.80 18.98 -9.13
CA LEU A 166 -1.06 20.39 -8.84
C LEU A 166 0.13 21.10 -8.19
N GLU A 167 0.85 20.40 -7.31
CA GLU A 167 2.00 20.96 -6.58
C GLU A 167 3.28 20.16 -6.89
N PRO A 168 4.13 20.63 -7.82
CA PRO A 168 5.38 19.98 -8.20
C PRO A 168 6.33 19.75 -7.03
N MET A 169 6.34 20.64 -6.02
CA MET A 169 7.21 20.54 -4.85
C MET A 169 6.65 19.63 -3.75
N CYS A 170 5.45 19.06 -3.92
CA CYS A 170 4.87 18.13 -2.97
C CYS A 170 5.72 16.85 -2.89
N GLY A 171 6.33 16.60 -1.73
CA GLY A 171 7.12 15.39 -1.45
C GLY A 171 6.26 14.23 -0.92
N GLY A 172 5.16 14.51 -0.23
CA GLY A 172 4.25 13.51 0.31
C GLY A 172 2.84 14.04 0.56
N ALA A 173 1.86 13.15 0.48
CA ALA A 173 0.45 13.46 0.66
C ALA A 173 -0.27 12.30 1.37
N CYS A 174 -1.32 12.60 2.12
CA CYS A 174 -2.19 11.60 2.74
C CYS A 174 -3.66 11.92 2.53
N GLY A 175 -4.48 10.88 2.49
CA GLY A 175 -5.94 11.01 2.40
C GLY A 175 -6.58 11.04 3.79
N GLU A 176 -7.84 11.45 3.84
CA GLU A 176 -8.64 11.32 5.06
C GLU A 176 -8.85 9.84 5.40
N ILE A 177 -8.54 9.48 6.64
CA ILE A 177 -8.84 8.16 7.20
C ILE A 177 -10.08 8.26 8.08
N LYS A 178 -11.02 7.34 7.89
CA LYS A 178 -12.23 7.26 8.69
C LYS A 178 -12.55 5.83 9.10
N VAL A 179 -13.15 5.69 10.27
CA VAL A 179 -13.63 4.40 10.76
C VAL A 179 -14.89 4.00 10.00
N MET A 180 -15.08 2.69 9.78
CA MET A 180 -16.32 2.17 9.21
C MET A 180 -17.40 2.10 10.30
N LEU A 181 -18.32 3.06 10.30
CA LEU A 181 -19.29 3.23 11.39
C LEU A 181 -20.56 2.38 11.28
N ASP A 182 -20.78 1.66 10.17
CA ASP A 182 -22.02 0.94 9.83
C ASP A 182 -23.29 1.73 10.20
N LYS A 183 -23.50 2.87 9.53
CA LYS A 183 -24.60 3.81 9.82
C LYS A 183 -24.64 4.31 11.28
N GLY A 184 -23.49 4.38 11.94
CA GLY A 184 -23.36 4.89 13.31
C GLY A 184 -23.53 3.83 14.40
N LYS A 185 -23.95 2.60 14.05
CA LYS A 185 -24.13 1.52 15.04
C LYS A 185 -22.85 1.19 15.80
N ASN A 186 -21.70 1.29 15.14
CA ASN A 186 -20.42 0.98 15.75
C ASN A 186 -19.97 2.05 16.77
N LEU A 187 -20.57 3.24 16.78
CA LEU A 187 -20.22 4.30 17.74
C LEU A 187 -20.69 4.00 19.18
N ILE A 188 -21.55 2.99 19.36
CA ILE A 188 -21.91 2.51 20.70
C ILE A 188 -20.69 1.88 21.39
N ASN A 189 -19.74 1.33 20.62
CA ASN A 189 -18.50 0.82 21.16
C ASN A 189 -17.55 2.00 21.49
N PRO A 190 -17.19 2.21 22.77
CA PRO A 190 -16.35 3.33 23.17
C PRO A 190 -14.99 3.36 22.48
N LEU A 191 -14.42 2.19 22.17
CA LEU A 191 -13.14 2.09 21.45
C LEU A 191 -13.27 2.62 20.02
N VAL A 192 -14.35 2.25 19.33
CA VAL A 192 -14.63 2.73 17.97
C VAL A 192 -14.96 4.22 17.97
N ALA A 193 -15.70 4.69 18.96
CA ALA A 193 -16.02 6.11 19.11
C ALA A 193 -14.77 6.96 19.35
N ALA A 194 -13.90 6.53 20.27
CA ALA A 194 -12.64 7.21 20.57
C ALA A 194 -11.73 7.27 19.34
N GLN A 195 -11.54 6.14 18.64
CA GLN A 195 -10.75 6.10 17.42
C GLN A 195 -11.34 6.99 16.31
N ASN A 196 -12.67 7.01 16.16
CA ASN A 196 -13.32 7.89 15.19
C ASN A 196 -13.13 9.37 15.54
N PHE A 197 -13.21 9.72 16.82
CA PHE A 197 -12.95 11.09 17.29
C PHE A 197 -11.51 11.49 16.99
N GLU A 198 -10.52 10.67 17.36
CA GLU A 198 -9.10 10.92 17.12
C GLU A 198 -8.81 11.17 15.62
N TYR A 199 -9.29 10.28 14.75
CA TYR A 199 -9.10 10.47 13.31
C TYR A 199 -9.81 11.71 12.77
N LYS A 200 -11.01 12.04 13.28
CA LYS A 200 -11.71 13.24 12.83
C LYS A 200 -11.01 14.52 13.27
N MET A 201 -10.54 14.58 14.52
CA MET A 201 -9.81 15.73 15.03
C MET A 201 -8.50 15.94 14.25
N SER A 202 -7.73 14.88 14.04
CA SER A 202 -6.47 15.00 13.30
C SER A 202 -6.67 15.41 11.83
N ASN A 203 -7.70 14.90 11.14
CA ASN A 203 -7.97 15.26 9.76
C ASN A 203 -8.59 16.65 9.57
N ILE A 204 -9.24 17.22 10.60
CA ILE A 204 -9.88 18.54 10.53
C ILE A 204 -8.95 19.64 11.02
N LEU A 205 -8.15 19.38 12.05
CA LEU A 205 -7.30 20.39 12.69
C LEU A 205 -5.83 20.20 12.33
N ASP A 206 -5.23 19.07 12.72
CA ASP A 206 -3.78 18.92 12.68
C ASP A 206 -3.26 18.88 11.24
N LYS A 207 -3.80 17.98 10.40
CA LYS A 207 -3.28 17.77 9.04
C LYS A 207 -3.46 18.99 8.13
N PRO A 208 -4.62 19.68 8.13
CA PRO A 208 -4.75 20.93 7.36
C PRO A 208 -3.83 22.04 7.87
N LEU A 209 -3.66 22.17 9.19
CA LEU A 209 -2.77 23.17 9.77
C LEU A 209 -1.30 22.89 9.41
N GLU A 210 -0.83 21.67 9.62
CA GLU A 210 0.51 21.22 9.21
C GLU A 210 0.73 21.49 7.71
N SER A 211 -0.24 21.09 6.86
CA SER A 211 -0.16 21.31 5.42
C SER A 211 -0.10 22.78 5.05
N ALA A 212 -0.78 23.68 5.79
CA ALA A 212 -0.71 25.12 5.57
C ALA A 212 0.67 25.70 5.90
N PHE A 213 1.41 25.07 6.82
CA PHE A 213 2.81 25.37 7.12
C PHE A 213 3.81 24.64 6.19
N GLY A 214 3.33 23.87 5.22
CA GLY A 214 4.17 23.21 4.22
C GLY A 214 4.85 21.91 4.70
N PHE A 215 4.40 21.31 5.80
CA PHE A 215 4.91 20.01 6.26
C PHE A 215 3.78 19.11 6.77
N ILE A 216 4.05 17.83 6.99
CA ILE A 216 3.16 16.91 7.71
C ILE A 216 4.05 16.15 8.70
N SER A 217 3.73 16.21 10.00
CA SER A 217 4.57 15.62 11.05
C SER A 217 4.66 14.10 10.89
N VAL A 218 3.52 13.47 10.65
CA VAL A 218 3.36 12.03 10.45
C VAL A 218 2.36 11.79 9.34
N LEU A 219 2.81 11.17 8.24
CA LEU A 219 1.91 10.66 7.23
C LEU A 219 1.30 9.34 7.73
N PRO A 220 -0.03 9.18 7.72
CA PRO A 220 -0.67 7.96 8.17
C PRO A 220 -0.16 6.73 7.42
N GLY A 221 0.39 5.77 8.17
CA GLY A 221 0.99 4.57 7.58
C GLY A 221 0.01 3.63 6.86
N ALA A 222 -1.30 3.89 6.96
CA ALA A 222 -2.35 3.09 6.34
C ALA A 222 -2.71 3.53 4.92
N PHE A 223 -2.57 4.83 4.60
CA PHE A 223 -2.86 5.35 3.27
C PHE A 223 -2.12 6.67 3.02
N SER A 224 -0.96 6.58 2.38
CA SER A 224 -0.09 7.72 2.06
C SER A 224 0.53 7.58 0.69
N ALA A 225 0.98 8.69 0.14
CA ALA A 225 1.67 8.74 -1.14
C ALA A 225 2.90 9.64 -1.05
N TYR A 226 3.90 9.35 -1.88
CA TYR A 226 5.19 10.03 -1.90
C TYR A 226 5.65 10.22 -3.33
N ARG A 227 6.30 11.34 -3.60
CA ARG A 227 7.06 11.53 -4.83
C ARG A 227 8.36 10.75 -4.73
N TYR A 228 8.58 9.79 -5.63
CA TYR A 228 9.67 8.82 -5.48
C TYR A 228 11.05 9.49 -5.47
N VAL A 229 11.27 10.50 -6.33
CA VAL A 229 12.53 11.25 -6.37
C VAL A 229 12.81 12.00 -5.06
N ALA A 230 11.76 12.45 -4.37
CA ALA A 230 11.91 13.16 -3.09
C ALA A 230 12.32 12.21 -1.95
N LEU A 231 12.19 10.90 -2.13
CA LEU A 231 12.59 9.89 -1.16
C LEU A 231 14.02 9.39 -1.37
N GLN A 232 14.61 9.63 -2.53
CA GLN A 232 15.93 9.08 -2.86
C GLN A 232 17.03 9.66 -1.97
N ASN A 233 18.04 8.84 -1.72
CA ASN A 233 19.24 9.28 -1.05
C ASN A 233 20.10 10.10 -2.02
N ASP A 234 20.88 11.02 -1.48
CA ASP A 234 21.89 11.75 -2.21
C ASP A 234 23.08 10.86 -2.59
N LYS A 235 24.07 11.46 -3.28
CA LYS A 235 25.29 10.76 -3.72
C LYS A 235 26.14 10.23 -2.56
N THR A 236 25.96 10.76 -1.35
CA THR A 236 26.66 10.31 -0.13
C THR A 236 25.89 9.21 0.60
N GLY A 237 24.73 8.80 0.06
CA GLY A 237 23.86 7.79 0.65
C GLY A 237 22.95 8.33 1.74
N GLN A 238 22.87 9.64 1.95
CA GLN A 238 22.04 10.27 2.97
C GLN A 238 20.71 10.73 2.36
N GLY A 239 19.60 10.48 3.05
CA GLY A 239 18.30 10.94 2.59
C GLY A 239 17.13 10.34 3.37
N PRO A 240 15.89 10.65 2.96
CA PRO A 240 14.70 10.23 3.68
C PRO A 240 14.57 8.71 3.83
N LEU A 241 14.88 7.93 2.80
CA LEU A 241 14.82 6.47 2.88
C LEU A 241 15.90 5.89 3.79
N GLU A 242 17.11 6.44 3.80
CA GLU A 242 18.15 6.00 4.74
C GLU A 242 17.68 6.13 6.18
N LYS A 243 17.14 7.30 6.55
CA LYS A 243 16.59 7.55 7.89
C LYS A 243 15.40 6.65 8.18
N TYR A 244 14.45 6.56 7.26
CA TYR A 244 13.27 5.72 7.42
C TYR A 244 13.63 4.24 7.72
N PHE A 245 14.69 3.75 7.08
CA PHE A 245 15.15 2.39 7.25
C PHE A 245 16.15 2.18 8.39
N ALA A 246 16.65 3.24 9.02
CA ALA A 246 17.51 3.13 10.20
C ALA A 246 16.77 2.45 11.37
N GLY A 247 15.45 2.66 11.48
CA GLY A 247 14.60 2.00 12.48
C GLY A 247 14.62 0.46 12.41
N GLU A 248 14.93 -0.14 11.25
CA GLU A 248 15.07 -1.61 11.12
C GLU A 248 16.25 -2.14 11.97
N LYS A 249 17.32 -1.35 12.13
CA LYS A 249 18.52 -1.74 12.88
C LYS A 249 18.42 -1.43 14.37
N MET A 250 17.54 -0.50 14.76
CA MET A 250 17.39 -0.06 16.16
C MET A 250 16.61 -1.03 17.05
N HIS A 251 15.99 -2.06 16.47
CA HIS A 251 15.37 -3.15 17.22
C HIS A 251 16.35 -4.22 17.71
N GLY A 252 17.66 -4.08 17.43
CA GLY A 252 18.72 -4.79 18.14
C GLY A 252 19.11 -4.04 19.42
N ALA A 253 19.51 -4.76 20.47
CA ALA A 253 19.65 -4.32 21.87
C ALA A 253 20.58 -3.11 22.19
N ASN A 254 20.98 -2.30 21.21
CA ASN A 254 21.93 -1.19 21.35
C ASN A 254 21.36 0.20 20.97
N ALA A 255 20.04 0.35 20.75
CA ALA A 255 19.45 1.69 20.56
C ALA A 255 19.16 2.34 21.92
N GLY A 256 19.86 3.43 22.23
CA GLY A 256 19.54 4.25 23.42
C GLY A 256 18.13 4.81 23.36
N ILE A 257 17.52 5.08 24.53
CA ILE A 257 16.14 5.58 24.67
C ILE A 257 15.85 6.81 23.79
N PHE A 258 16.82 7.72 23.66
CA PHE A 258 16.69 8.91 22.82
C PHE A 258 16.69 8.60 21.32
N THR A 259 17.40 7.55 20.91
CA THR A 259 17.47 7.10 19.52
C THR A 259 16.21 6.34 19.11
N ALA A 260 15.60 5.61 20.05
CA ALA A 260 14.33 4.93 19.84
C ALA A 260 13.16 5.90 19.66
N ASN A 261 13.20 7.08 20.29
CA ASN A 261 12.15 8.11 20.17
C ASN A 261 12.26 8.98 18.89
N MET A 262 13.29 8.77 18.06
CA MET A 262 13.42 9.50 16.79
C MET A 262 12.58 8.90 15.64
N TYR A 263 11.99 7.72 15.81
CA TYR A 263 11.36 6.93 14.73
C TYR A 263 9.99 6.37 15.12
#